data_AF-A0A644V4N2-F1
#
_entry.id   AF-A0A644V4N2-F1
#
_cell.length_a   1.000
_cell.length_b   1.000
_cell.length_c   1.000
_cell.angle_alpha   90.00
_cell.angle_beta   90.00
_cell.angle_gamma   90.00
#
_symmetry.space_group_name_H-M   'P 1'
#
loop_
_entity.id
_entity.type
_entity.pdbx_description
1 polymer ?
#
loop_
_entity_poly.entity_id
_entity_poly.type
_entity_poly.pdbx_seq_one_letter_code
_entity_poly.pdbx_strand_id
1 'polypeptide(L)' 'MEGVHYHKRDKCWNANLQIGGVRTYLGSFKNRYGAMHMVIIKSDELGFYYKKAGWEYKNYLKWLKSQPKEVRLAEEKMRR' A
#
# COMPACT_ATOMS: atom_id res chain seq x y z
N MET A 1 0.32 5.41 -8.22
CA MET A 1 1.29 4.78 -7.30
C MET A 1 2.05 3.63 -7.97
N GLU A 2 3.38 3.62 -7.87
CA GLU A 2 4.21 2.47 -8.28
C GLU A 2 3.83 1.22 -7.45
N GLY A 3 3.78 0.07 -8.11
CA GLY A 3 3.42 -1.19 -7.44
C GLY A 3 1.92 -1.48 -7.31
N VAL A 4 1.05 -0.48 -7.41
CA VAL A 4 -0.42 -0.66 -7.36
C VAL A 4 -1.03 -0.57 -8.76
N HIS A 5 -1.68 -1.65 -9.21
CA HIS A 5 -2.32 -1.68 -10.53
C HIS A 5 -3.71 -2.31 -10.48
N TYR A 6 -4.63 -1.80 -11.30
CA TYR A 6 -5.97 -2.38 -11.42
C TYR A 6 -5.97 -3.55 -12.39
N HIS A 7 -6.37 -4.72 -11.93
CA HIS A 7 -6.55 -5.91 -12.75
C HIS A 7 -8.00 -5.96 -13.25
N LYS A 8 -8.20 -5.62 -14.53
CA LYS A 8 -9.53 -5.43 -15.13
C LYS A 8 -10.38 -6.70 -15.11
N ARG A 9 -9.78 -7.86 -15.38
CA ARG A 9 -10.48 -9.15 -15.46
C ARG A 9 -11.11 -9.53 -14.11
N ASP A 10 -10.31 -9.42 -13.05
CA ASP A 10 -10.74 -9.85 -11.70
C ASP A 10 -11.34 -8.70 -10.89
N LYS A 11 -11.43 -7.50 -11.48
CA LYS A 11 -11.96 -6.28 -10.88
C LYS A 11 -11.32 -5.95 -9.52
N CYS A 12 -10.03 -6.24 -9.37
CA CYS A 12 -9.27 -6.03 -8.13
C CYS A 12 -8.05 -5.13 -8.36
N TRP A 13 -7.47 -4.65 -7.26
CA TRP A 13 -6.24 -3.89 -7.22
C TRP A 13 -5.11 -4.77 -6.72
N ASN A 14 -4.07 -4.96 -7.54
CA ASN A 14 -2.91 -5.77 -7.20
C ASN A 14 -1.81 -4.90 -6.61
N ALA A 15 -1.27 -5.33 -5.48
CA ALA A 15 -0.09 -4.76 -4.84
C ALA A 15 1.16 -5.55 -5.26
N ASN A 16 2.21 -4.84 -5.66
CA ASN A 16 3.47 -5.42 -6.11
C ASN A 16 4.61 -4.51 -5.67
N LEU A 17 5.77 -5.08 -5.45
CA LEU A 17 6.98 -4.33 -5.15
C LEU A 17 8.12 -4.85 -6.02
N GLN A 18 8.96 -3.95 -6.53
CA GLN A 18 10.17 -4.35 -7.24
C GLN A 18 11.32 -4.41 -6.23
N ILE A 19 11.90 -5.60 -6.07
CA ILE A 19 12.98 -5.89 -5.12
C ILE A 19 14.11 -6.50 -5.92
N GLY A 20 15.26 -5.83 -6.02
CA GLY A 20 16.42 -6.36 -6.74
C GLY A 20 16.14 -6.73 -8.21
N GLY A 21 15.30 -5.95 -8.90
CA GLY A 21 14.89 -6.24 -10.29
C GLY A 21 13.75 -7.26 -10.41
N VAL A 22 13.39 -7.96 -9.34
CA VAL A 22 12.31 -8.95 -9.33
C VAL A 22 11.01 -8.30 -8.87
N ARG A 23 9.93 -8.53 -9.61
CA ARG A 23 8.59 -8.09 -9.22
C ARG A 23 7.97 -9.10 -8.26
N THR A 24 7.79 -8.69 -7.01
CA THR A 24 7.15 -9.49 -5.96
C THR A 24 5.67 -9.12 -5.85
N TYR A 25 4.79 -10.11 -5.94
CA TYR A 25 3.36 -9.94 -5.75
C TYR A 25 3.01 -9.96 -4.26
N LEU A 26 2.25 -8.96 -3.80
CA LEU A 26 1.88 -8.77 -2.39
C LEU A 26 0.40 -9.06 -2.10
N GLY A 27 -0.41 -9.31 -3.12
CA GLY A 27 -1.83 -9.64 -3.00
C GLY A 27 -2.77 -8.81 -3.87
N SER A 28 -4.04 -9.21 -3.87
CA SER A 28 -5.16 -8.54 -4.53
C SER A 28 -6.11 -7.94 -3.50
N PHE A 29 -6.63 -6.75 -3.80
CA PHE A 29 -7.48 -5.97 -2.91
C PHE A 29 -8.71 -5.48 -3.65
N LYS A 30 -9.86 -5.40 -2.97
CA LYS A 30 -11.07 -4.82 -3.55
C LYS A 30 -10.97 -3.32 -3.80
N ASN A 31 -10.09 -2.63 -3.07
CA ASN A 31 -9.89 -1.19 -3.19
C ASN A 31 -8.41 -0.83 -3.40
N ARG A 32 -8.17 0.32 -4.04
CA ARG A 32 -6.84 0.83 -4.36
C ARG A 32 -6.00 1.13 -3.11
N TYR A 33 -6.62 1.68 -2.08
CA TYR A 33 -5.93 2.14 -0.87
C TYR A 33 -5.43 1.00 0.03
N GLY A 34 -6.09 -0.16 0.01
CA GLY A 34 -5.64 -1.39 0.67
C GLY A 34 -4.43 -1.99 -0.04
N ALA A 35 -4.43 -1.98 -1.38
CA ALA A 35 -3.23 -2.34 -2.14
C ALA A 35 -2.07 -1.38 -1.84
N MET A 36 -2.35 -0.08 -1.80
CA MET A 36 -1.39 0.95 -1.41
C MET A 36 -0.83 0.75 0.00
N HIS A 37 -1.71 0.45 0.97
CA HIS A 37 -1.32 0.15 2.35
C HIS A 37 -0.29 -0.98 2.39
N MET A 38 -0.56 -2.09 1.70
CA MET A 38 0.36 -3.23 1.69
C MET A 38 1.70 -2.93 1.02
N VAL A 39 1.71 -2.13 -0.05
CA VAL A 39 2.98 -1.68 -0.66
C VAL A 39 3.78 -0.82 0.32
N ILE A 40 3.13 0.09 1.04
CA ILE A 40 3.80 0.97 2.02
C ILE A 40 4.39 0.13 3.15
N ILE A 41 3.59 -0.74 3.76
CA ILE A 41 4.02 -1.63 4.85
C ILE A 41 5.22 -2.47 4.41
N LYS A 42 5.10 -3.14 3.26
CA LYS A 42 6.16 -4.04 2.79
C LYS A 42 7.43 -3.27 2.40
N SER A 43 7.30 -2.06 1.86
CA SER A 43 8.46 -1.23 1.54
C SER A 43 9.21 -0.85 2.82
N ASP A 44 8.48 -0.46 3.87
CA ASP A 44 9.04 -0.09 5.17
C ASP A 44 9.76 -1.28 5.84
N GLU A 45 9.12 -2.46 5.88
CA GLU A 45 9.70 -3.72 6.40
C GLU A 45 11.03 -4.10 5.72
N LEU A 46 11.17 -3.76 4.44
CA LEU A 46 12.34 -4.11 3.64
C LEU A 46 13.36 -2.96 3.56
N GLY A 47 13.11 -1.82 4.23
CA GLY A 47 13.98 -0.65 4.20
C GLY A 47 13.95 0.12 2.88
N PHE A 48 12.94 -0.10 2.02
CA PHE A 48 12.75 0.68 0.80
C PHE A 48 12.06 2.01 1.09
N TYR A 49 12.67 3.08 0.61
CA TYR A 49 12.06 4.40 0.70
C TYR A 49 10.85 4.51 -0.25
N TYR A 50 9.68 4.74 0.33
CA TYR A 50 8.49 5.15 -0.41
C TYR A 50 8.24 6.65 -0.24
N LYS A 51 7.97 7.36 -1.35
CA LYS A 51 7.62 8.78 -1.32
C LYS A 51 6.22 8.97 -0.73
N LYS A 52 6.17 9.15 0.60
CA LYS A 52 4.96 9.45 1.40
C LYS A 52 4.45 10.89 1.18
N ALA A 53 4.23 11.30 -0.07
CA ALA A 53 3.85 12.67 -0.42
C ALA A 53 2.87 12.75 -1.60
N GLY A 54 2.14 13.86 -1.69
CA GLY A 54 1.22 14.16 -2.79
C GLY A 54 -0.26 13.88 -2.50
N TRP A 55 -1.11 14.20 -3.48
CA TRP A 55 -2.58 14.10 -3.36
C TRP A 55 -3.06 12.67 -3.12
N GLU A 56 -2.45 11.69 -3.80
CA GLU A 56 -2.78 10.27 -3.64
C GLU A 56 -2.51 9.79 -2.20
N TYR A 57 -1.35 10.14 -1.63
CA TYR A 57 -1.01 9.80 -0.24
C TYR A 57 -1.91 10.51 0.79
N LYS A 58 -2.31 11.76 0.54
CA LYS A 58 -3.28 12.48 1.39
C LYS A 58 -4.63 11.76 1.44
N ASN A 59 -5.13 11.26 0.31
CA ASN A 59 -6.39 10.52 0.27
C ASN A 59 -6.27 9.13 0.88
N TYR A 60 -5.12 8.46 0.71
CA TYR A 60 -4.80 7.24 1.45
C TYR A 60 -4.88 7.45 2.96
N LEU A 61 -4.29 8.52 3.50
CA LEU A 61 -4.38 8.81 4.94
C LEU A 61 -5.82 9.07 5.41
N LYS A 62 -6.66 9.68 4.59
CA LYS A 62 -8.09 9.84 4.89
C LYS A 62 -8.82 8.50 4.92
N TRP A 63 -8.54 7.63 3.95
CA TRP A 63 -9.07 6.26 3.91
C TRP A 63 -8.60 5.43 5.10
N LEU A 64 -7.31 5.52 5.46
CA LEU A 64 -6.73 4.79 6.58
C LEU A 64 -7.40 5.19 7.90
N LYS A 65 -7.68 6.49 8.09
CA LYS A 65 -8.41 6.99 9.27
C LYS A 65 -9.82 6.43 9.40
N SER A 66 -10.46 6.04 8.28
CA SER A 66 -11.79 5.43 8.31
C SER A 66 -11.76 3.90 8.50
N GLN A 67 -10.58 3.29 8.56
CA GLN A 67 -10.45 1.85 8.81
C GLN A 67 -10.54 1.51 10.32
N PRO A 68 -10.91 0.25 10.65
CA PRO A 68 -10.89 -0.25 12.02
C PRO A 68 -9.55 -0.01 12.72
N LYS A 69 -9.58 0.06 14.06
CA LYS A 69 -8.40 0.39 14.88
C LYS A 69 -7.25 -0.60 14.65
N GLU A 70 -7.54 -1.88 14.37
CA GLU A 70 -6.49 -2.87 14.09
C GLU A 70 -5.69 -2.53 12.82
N VAL A 71 -6.35 -2.00 11.80
CA VAL A 71 -5.71 -1.59 10.53
C VAL A 71 -4.89 -0.30 10.71
N ARG A 72 -5.34 0.60 11.58
CA ARG A 72 -4.61 1.85 11.88
C ARG A 72 -3.35 1.63 12.71
N LEU A 73 -3.37 0.68 13.64
CA LEU A 73 -2.24 0.37 14.53
C LEU A 73 -1.01 -0.17 13.79
N ALA A 74 -1.19 -0.78 12.61
CA ALA A 74 -0.09 -1.19 11.75
C ALA A 74 0.76 0.03 11.32
N GLU A 75 0.12 1.14 10.94
CA GLU A 75 0.82 2.37 10.51
C GLU A 75 1.35 3.21 11.68
N GLU A 76 0.66 3.26 12.83
CA GLU A 76 1.13 4.03 14.00
C GLU A 76 2.42 3.45 14.59
N LYS A 77 2.61 2.12 14.53
CA LYS A 77 3.88 1.48 14.91
C LYS A 77 5.04 1.85 13.98
N MET A 78 4.77 2.20 12.72
CA MET A 78 5.78 2.58 11.72
C MET A 78 6.20 4.06 11.79
N ARG A 79 5.57 4.86 12.67
CA ARG A 79 5.90 6.29 12.87
C ARG A 79 6.83 6.56 14.05
N ARG A 80 7.15 5.56 14.86
CA ARG A 80 8.06 5.65 16.02
C ARG A 80 9.45 5.18 15.63
#